data_AF-A0AB37RC70-F1
#
_entry.id   AF-A0AB37RC70-F1
#
_cell.length_a   1.000
_cell.length_b   1.000
_cell.length_c   1.000
_cell.angle_alpha   90.00
_cell.angle_beta   90.00
_cell.angle_gamma   90.00
#
_symmetry.space_group_name_H-M   'P 1'
#
loop_
_entity.id
_entity.type
_entity.pdbx_description
1 polymer ?
#
loop_
_entity_poly.entity_id
_entity_poly.type
_entity_poly.pdbx_seq_one_letter_code
_entity_poly.pdbx_strand_id
1 'polypeptide(L)' 'MSISTWPAAAATVTSATLAASTLSPDCLEYKVVGICYWLLCTPFGCKVKTSTKVRHFVPDAVVSSYSNTGENPWVEV' A
#
# COMPACT_ATOMS: atom_id res chain seq x y z
N MET A 1 1.60 -15.24 18.03
CA MET A 1 0.60 -14.19 17.71
C MET A 1 0.91 -13.02 18.63
N SER A 2 1.55 -11.98 18.10
CA SER A 2 1.95 -10.81 18.88
C SER A 2 0.96 -9.69 18.57
N ILE A 3 0.13 -9.32 19.54
CA ILE A 3 -0.82 -8.23 19.41
C ILE A 3 -0.07 -6.95 19.76
N SER A 4 0.31 -6.15 18.77
CA SER A 4 0.81 -4.80 18.99
C SER A 4 -0.35 -3.90 19.39
N THR A 5 -0.52 -3.67 20.70
CA THR A 5 -1.42 -2.64 21.22
C THR A 5 -0.81 -1.27 21.00
N TRP A 6 -1.08 -0.66 19.84
CA TRP A 6 -0.94 0.79 19.69
C TRP A 6 -2.14 1.47 20.38
N PRO A 7 -1.95 2.64 21.02
CA PRO A 7 -3.09 3.42 21.49
C PRO A 7 -3.81 3.95 20.26
N ALA A 8 -4.95 3.37 19.93
CA ALA A 8 -5.91 3.98 19.03
C ALA A 8 -6.55 5.15 19.79
N ALA A 9 -5.90 6.31 19.79
CA ALA A 9 -6.66 7.53 19.95
C ALA A 9 -7.72 7.51 18.84
N ALA A 10 -8.98 7.81 19.17
CA ALA A 10 -10.01 8.09 18.17
C ALA A 10 -9.63 9.40 17.46
N ALA A 11 -8.60 9.31 16.60
CA ALA A 11 -8.16 10.40 15.77
C ALA A 11 -9.28 10.63 14.75
N THR A 12 -9.68 11.88 14.59
CA THR A 12 -10.51 12.28 13.46
C THR A 12 -9.76 11.92 12.18
N VAL A 13 -10.39 11.07 11.36
CA VAL A 13 -9.81 10.60 10.12
C VAL A 13 -10.39 11.42 8.98
N THR A 14 -9.54 11.75 8.01
CA THR A 14 -9.95 12.47 6.80
C THR A 14 -9.66 11.63 5.58
N SER A 15 -10.32 11.95 4.48
CA SER A 15 -10.06 11.27 3.21
C SER A 15 -8.59 11.41 2.79
N ALA A 16 -7.99 12.58 3.07
CA ALA A 16 -6.59 12.85 2.78
C ALA A 16 -5.62 12.02 3.65
N THR A 17 -5.90 11.86 4.95
CA THR A 17 -5.06 11.05 5.85
C THR A 17 -5.18 9.56 5.54
N LEU A 18 -6.38 9.08 5.19
CA LEU A 18 -6.59 7.73 4.68
C LEU A 18 -5.81 7.49 3.38
N ALA A 19 -5.96 8.36 2.38
CA ALA A 19 -5.23 8.23 1.11
C ALA A 19 -3.70 8.31 1.27
N ALA A 20 -3.21 9.12 2.20
CA ALA A 20 -1.78 9.15 2.50
C ALA A 20 -1.31 7.84 3.18
N SER A 21 -2.14 7.24 4.04
CA SER A 21 -1.79 6.01 4.75
C SER A 21 -1.66 4.78 3.83
N THR A 22 -2.36 4.76 2.70
CA THR A 22 -2.26 3.67 1.71
C THR A 22 -0.91 3.64 0.99
N LEU A 23 -0.13 4.73 1.04
CA LEU A 23 1.23 4.79 0.49
C LEU A 23 2.28 4.21 1.46
N SER A 24 1.88 3.83 2.68
CA SER A 24 2.81 3.26 3.65
C SER A 24 3.36 1.91 3.14
N PRO A 25 4.65 1.61 3.39
CA PRO A 25 5.26 0.34 2.97
C PRO A 25 4.56 -0.88 3.56
N ASP A 26 4.05 -0.75 4.79
CA ASP A 26 3.32 -1.80 5.49
C ASP A 26 1.95 -2.10 4.86
N CYS A 27 1.22 -1.07 4.41
CA CYS A 27 -0.08 -1.23 3.75
C CYS A 27 0.05 -1.78 2.32
N LEU A 28 1.04 -1.29 1.56
CA LEU A 28 1.31 -1.76 0.20
C LEU A 28 1.84 -3.19 0.15
N GLU A 29 2.27 -3.75 1.29
CA GLU A 29 2.98 -5.03 1.39
C GLU A 29 4.08 -5.14 0.32
N TYR A 30 4.84 -4.04 0.16
CA TYR A 30 5.73 -3.87 -0.98
C TYR A 30 6.85 -4.91 -0.92
N LYS A 31 6.87 -5.84 -1.88
CA LYS A 31 7.82 -6.94 -1.89
C LYS A 31 8.40 -7.19 -3.28
N VAL A 32 9.72 -7.37 -3.32
CA VAL A 32 10.40 -7.91 -4.48
C VAL A 32 10.09 -9.41 -4.57
N VAL A 33 9.34 -9.80 -5.59
CA VAL A 33 8.91 -11.19 -5.80
C VAL A 33 9.79 -11.92 -6.81
N GLY A 34 10.65 -11.20 -7.53
CA GLY A 34 11.60 -11.81 -8.44
C GLY A 34 12.32 -10.80 -9.33
N ILE A 35 12.94 -11.34 -10.37
CA ILE A 35 13.69 -10.60 -11.40
C ILE A 35 13.24 -11.06 -12.77
N CYS A 36 13.09 -10.11 -13.68
CA CYS A 36 12.75 -10.35 -15.07
C CYS A 36 13.95 -10.00 -15.93
N TYR A 37 14.35 -10.92 -16.81
CA TYR A 37 15.36 -10.68 -17.82
C TYR A 37 14.69 -10.34 -19.14
N TRP A 38 15.19 -9.33 -19.83
CA TRP A 38 14.74 -8.96 -21.16
C TRP A 38 15.93 -8.57 -22.04
N LEU A 39 15.80 -8.75 -23.35
CA LEU A 39 16.84 -8.40 -24.31
C LEU A 39 16.59 -6.99 -24.85
N LEU A 40 17.56 -6.11 -24.69
CA LEU A 40 17.60 -4.82 -25.35
C LEU A 40 18.56 -4.92 -26.54
N CYS A 41 18.03 -4.85 -27.76
CA CYS A 41 18.82 -4.84 -28.99
C CYS A 41 18.88 -3.43 -29.57
N THR A 42 20.09 -3.01 -29.94
CA THR A 42 20.36 -1.80 -30.73
C THR A 42 21.07 -2.21 -32.02
N PRO A 43 21.22 -1.32 -33.02
CA PRO A 43 21.95 -1.64 -34.25
C PRO A 43 23.40 -2.10 -34.05
N PHE A 44 23.98 -1.83 -32.87
CA PHE A 44 25.35 -2.21 -32.50
C PHE A 44 25.43 -3.51 -31.68
N GLY A 45 24.29 -4.15 -31.39
CA GLY A 45 24.22 -5.44 -30.69
C GLY A 45 23.13 -5.53 -29.63
N CYS A 46 22.99 -6.72 -29.03
CA CYS A 46 22.01 -7.00 -27.99
C CYS A 46 22.65 -7.15 -26.61
N LYS A 47 21.98 -6.68 -25.57
CA LYS A 47 22.38 -6.85 -24.17
C LYS A 47 21.19 -7.33 -23.34
N VAL A 48 21.43 -8.29 -22.45
CA VAL A 48 20.44 -8.69 -21.45
C VAL A 48 20.34 -7.58 -20.39
N LYS A 49 19.11 -7.18 -20.10
CA LYS A 49 18.75 -6.21 -19.07
C LYS A 49 17.93 -6.93 -18.00
N THR A 50 18.13 -6.51 -16.77
CA THR A 50 17.47 -7.08 -15.60
C THR A 50 16.55 -6.02 -15.01
N SER A 51 15.29 -6.37 -14.80
CA SER A 51 14.30 -5.53 -14.13
C SER A 51 13.81 -6.24 -12.87
N THR A 52 13.58 -5.50 -11.79
CA THR A 52 12.99 -6.05 -10.57
C THR A 52 11.49 -6.24 -10.73
N LYS A 53 10.99 -7.42 -10.37
CA LYS A 53 9.55 -7.70 -10.32
C LYS A 53 9.06 -7.43 -8.90
N VAL A 54 8.16 -6.47 -8.77
CA VAL A 54 7.58 -6.07 -7.49
C VAL A 54 6.11 -6.45 -7.44
N ARG A 55 5.68 -6.95 -6.27
CA ARG A 55 4.27 -7.07 -5.90
C ARG A 55 3.96 -5.93 -4.95
N HIS A 56 2.88 -5.22 -5.24
CA HIS A 56 2.30 -4.21 -4.37
C HIS A 56 0.79 -4.43 -4.33
N PHE A 57 0.18 -4.14 -3.19
CA PHE A 57 -1.25 -4.18 -3.00
C PHE A 57 -1.79 -2.76 -2.97
N VAL A 58 -2.79 -2.45 -3.79
CA VAL A 58 -3.48 -1.15 -3.80
C VAL A 58 -4.89 -1.38 -3.28
N PRO A 59 -5.29 -0.79 -2.15
CA PRO A 59 -6.64 -0.95 -1.63
C PRO A 59 -7.64 -0.11 -2.44
N ASP A 60 -8.68 -0.75 -3.01
CA ASP A 60 -9.76 -0.09 -3.76
C ASP A 60 -10.94 0.36 -2.87
N ALA A 61 -10.97 -0.07 -1.60
CA ALA A 61 -12.04 0.26 -0.67
C ALA A 61 -11.53 0.41 0.77
N VAL A 62 -12.19 1.29 1.53
CA VAL A 62 -11.97 1.49 2.97
C VAL A 62 -13.25 1.09 3.71
N VAL A 63 -13.12 0.29 4.76
CA VAL A 63 -14.24 -0.16 5.61
C VAL A 63 -14.03 0.36 7.02
N SER A 64 -14.98 1.15 7.52
CA SER A 64 -14.98 1.67 8.89
C SER A 64 -15.89 0.84 9.78
N SER A 65 -15.34 0.26 10.85
CA SER A 65 -16.09 -0.39 11.92
C SER A 65 -15.98 0.40 13.22
N TYR A 66 -17.10 0.80 13.80
CA TYR A 66 -17.16 1.56 15.05
C TYR A 66 -18.23 0.98 15.97
N SER A 67 -18.06 1.16 17.29
CA SER A 67 -18.89 0.51 18.31
C SER A 67 -20.31 1.09 18.41
N ASN A 68 -20.46 2.39 18.17
CA ASN A 68 -21.74 3.09 18.32
C ASN A 68 -22.16 3.71 16.99
N THR A 69 -23.42 3.50 16.61
CA THR A 69 -24.00 4.09 15.41
C THR A 69 -23.86 5.62 15.42
N GLY A 70 -23.27 6.20 14.37
CA GLY A 70 -23.08 7.65 14.24
C GLY A 70 -21.76 8.18 14.81
N GLU A 71 -20.94 7.34 15.44
CA GLU A 71 -19.59 7.71 15.90
C GLU A 71 -18.51 7.30 14.90
N ASN A 72 -18.75 7.53 13.60
CA ASN A 72 -17.70 7.38 12.59
C ASN A 72 -16.68 8.51 12.79
N PRO A 73 -15.39 8.22 13.02
CA PRO A 73 -14.38 9.26 13.16
C PRO A 73 -14.02 9.94 11.83
N TRP A 74 -14.59 9.47 10.71
CA TRP A 74 -14.39 10.06 9.38
C TRP A 74 -15.16 11.38 9.23
N VAL A 75 -14.42 12.49 9.15
CA VAL A 75 -15.01 13.84 9.20
C VAL A 75 -15.91 14.16 8.01
N GLU A 76 -15.64 13.58 6.83
CA GLU A 76 -16.38 13.88 5.61
C GLU A 76 -17.60 12.95 5.33
N VAL A 77 -17.88 11.98 6.20
CA VAL A 77 -18.94 10.95 6.02
C VAL A 77 -19.88 10.93 7.22
#